data_AF-A0A537BJK3-F1
#
_entry.id   AF-A0A537BJK3-F1
#
_cell.length_a   1.000
_cell.length_b   1.000
_cell.length_c   1.000
_cell.angle_alpha   90.00
_cell.angle_beta   90.00
_cell.angle_gamma   90.00
#
_symmetry.space_group_name_H-M   'P 1'
#
loop_
_entity.id
_entity.type
_entity.pdbx_description
1 polymer ?
#
loop_
_entity_poly.entity_id
_entity_poly.type
_entity_poly.pdbx_seq_one_letter_code
_entity_poly.pdbx_strand_id
1 'polypeptide(L)'
;DPSYAPTQSMFGLVYMELRENQLAESSFERALRLSPNDPDINHNYGVFLCQTQREGQAIGYFLQAIRNPLYAAPWKSYSAAGVCTLRTNNLKDAEEFFKRALRLEPDEPVSLLNLGQIRYRQGSFDEARKLVSQHNKLVAPSAEALWLALRIERKLGERVAEQSYANQLRRRFPGSPEYQALQRGSFD
;
A
#
# COMPACT_ATOMS: atom_id res chain seq x y z
N ASP A 1 -9.53 -11.99 -27.91
CA ASP A 1 -10.87 -11.59 -28.36
C ASP A 1 -11.14 -10.15 -27.90
N PRO A 2 -11.40 -9.19 -28.80
CA PRO A 2 -11.69 -7.80 -28.44
C PRO A 2 -12.95 -7.61 -27.58
N SER A 3 -13.85 -8.58 -27.49
CA SER A 3 -15.04 -8.56 -26.61
C SER A 3 -14.82 -9.15 -25.22
N TYR A 4 -13.64 -9.68 -24.91
CA TYR A 4 -13.38 -10.28 -23.60
C TYR A 4 -12.87 -9.23 -22.60
N ALA A 5 -13.67 -8.92 -21.58
CA ALA A 5 -13.40 -7.85 -20.63
C ALA A 5 -12.06 -8.02 -19.87
N PRO A 6 -11.68 -9.21 -19.40
CA PRO A 6 -10.38 -9.42 -18.75
C PRO A 6 -9.20 -9.10 -19.69
N THR A 7 -9.29 -9.42 -20.99
CA THR A 7 -8.23 -9.05 -21.95
C THR A 7 -8.08 -7.53 -22.06
N GLN A 8 -9.17 -6.78 -22.10
CA GLN A 8 -9.12 -5.32 -22.14
C GLN A 8 -8.54 -4.73 -20.85
N SER A 9 -8.87 -5.31 -19.69
CA SER A 9 -8.25 -4.91 -18.42
C SER A 9 -6.74 -5.20 -18.42
N MET A 10 -6.30 -6.32 -19.01
CA MET A 10 -4.87 -6.62 -19.11
C MET A 10 -4.14 -5.65 -20.03
N PHE A 11 -4.73 -5.25 -21.17
CA PHE A 11 -4.16 -4.17 -21.97
C PHE A 11 -4.06 -2.86 -21.17
N GLY A 12 -5.07 -2.54 -20.35
CA GLY A 12 -5.03 -1.41 -19.43
C GLY A 12 -3.81 -1.45 -18.50
N LEU A 13 -3.56 -2.60 -17.88
CA LEU A 13 -2.40 -2.80 -17.00
C LEU A 13 -1.06 -2.69 -17.75
N VAL A 14 -0.97 -3.26 -18.96
CA VAL A 14 0.25 -3.18 -19.79
C VAL A 14 0.54 -1.73 -20.18
N TYR A 15 -0.45 -1.00 -20.69
CA TYR A 15 -0.28 0.40 -21.05
C TYR A 15 0.01 1.29 -19.84
N MET A 16 -0.57 0.97 -18.68
CA MET A 16 -0.26 1.65 -17.42
C MET A 16 1.21 1.49 -17.05
N GLU A 17 1.77 0.28 -17.15
CA GLU A 17 3.20 0.03 -16.88
C GLU A 17 4.11 0.76 -17.87
N LEU A 18 3.70 0.83 -19.14
CA LEU A 18 4.40 1.59 -20.20
C LEU A 18 4.22 3.12 -20.07
N ARG A 19 3.42 3.59 -19.10
CA ARG A 19 3.03 5.00 -18.91
C ARG A 19 2.28 5.61 -20.10
N GLU A 20 1.65 4.78 -20.92
CA GLU A 20 0.78 5.19 -22.03
C GLU A 20 -0.64 5.45 -21.49
N ASN A 21 -0.78 6.48 -20.65
CA ASN A 21 -1.97 6.71 -19.83
C ASN A 21 -3.29 6.76 -20.62
N GLN A 22 -3.29 7.34 -21.82
CA GLN A 22 -4.49 7.43 -22.67
C GLN A 22 -4.94 6.06 -23.18
N LEU A 23 -3.99 5.20 -23.58
CA LEU A 23 -4.29 3.85 -24.04
C LEU A 23 -4.70 2.94 -22.87
N ALA A 24 -4.08 3.13 -21.71
CA ALA A 24 -4.48 2.47 -20.47
C ALA A 24 -5.93 2.78 -20.11
N GLU A 25 -6.28 4.08 -20.08
CA GLU A 25 -7.63 4.54 -19.76
C GLU A 25 -8.67 3.99 -20.75
N SER A 26 -8.43 4.10 -22.05
CA SER A 26 -9.33 3.58 -23.08
C SER A 26 -9.57 2.07 -22.93
N SER A 27 -8.53 1.32 -22.58
CA SER A 27 -8.60 -0.13 -22.37
C SER A 27 -9.42 -0.49 -21.13
N PHE A 28 -9.20 0.22 -20.01
CA PHE A 28 -10.00 0.02 -18.79
C PHE A 28 -11.47 0.42 -18.98
N GLU A 29 -11.75 1.55 -19.64
CA GLU A 29 -13.12 1.95 -19.94
C GLU A 29 -13.83 0.92 -20.83
N ARG A 30 -13.12 0.34 -21.81
CA ARG A 30 -13.66 -0.74 -22.62
C ARG A 30 -13.95 -2.00 -21.79
N ALA A 31 -13.05 -2.36 -20.90
CA ALA A 31 -13.25 -3.48 -19.97
C ALA A 31 -14.50 -3.26 -19.09
N LEU A 32 -14.67 -2.05 -18.54
CA LEU A 32 -15.84 -1.68 -17.73
C LEU A 32 -17.14 -1.62 -18.53
N ARG A 33 -17.11 -1.21 -19.81
CA ARG A 33 -18.30 -1.29 -20.68
C ARG A 33 -18.76 -2.74 -20.89
N LEU A 34 -17.82 -3.68 -20.98
CA LEU A 34 -18.11 -5.10 -21.18
C LEU A 34 -18.54 -5.79 -19.87
N SER A 35 -17.98 -5.39 -18.73
CA SER A 35 -18.27 -6.01 -17.43
C SER A 35 -18.17 -4.98 -16.29
N PRO A 36 -19.20 -4.12 -16.10
CA PRO A 36 -19.12 -2.97 -15.20
C PRO A 36 -19.03 -3.34 -13.71
N ASN A 37 -19.47 -4.54 -13.33
CA ASN A 37 -19.48 -5.02 -11.94
C ASN A 37 -18.39 -6.08 -11.67
N ASP A 38 -17.47 -6.28 -12.62
CA ASP A 38 -16.35 -7.17 -12.41
C ASP A 38 -15.39 -6.57 -11.37
N PRO A 39 -15.11 -7.27 -10.27
CA PRO A 39 -14.36 -6.69 -9.18
C PRO A 39 -12.88 -6.50 -9.50
N ASP A 40 -12.28 -7.37 -10.32
CA ASP A 40 -10.87 -7.26 -10.72
C ASP A 40 -10.68 -6.08 -11.68
N ILE A 41 -11.61 -5.87 -12.63
CA ILE A 41 -11.57 -4.72 -13.54
C ILE A 41 -11.73 -3.41 -12.76
N ASN A 42 -12.69 -3.35 -11.83
CA ASN A 42 -12.89 -2.17 -10.97
C ASN A 42 -11.65 -1.92 -10.08
N HIS A 43 -11.05 -2.96 -9.49
CA HIS A 43 -9.82 -2.85 -8.73
C HIS A 43 -8.68 -2.27 -9.59
N ASN A 44 -8.43 -2.86 -10.76
CA ASN A 44 -7.34 -2.46 -11.65
C ASN A 44 -7.50 -1.03 -12.13
N TYR A 45 -8.72 -0.63 -12.50
CA TYR A 45 -8.97 0.76 -12.90
C TYR A 45 -8.80 1.74 -11.74
N GLY A 46 -9.21 1.35 -10.52
CA GLY A 46 -8.93 2.11 -9.31
C GLY A 46 -7.43 2.32 -9.08
N VAL A 47 -6.60 1.29 -9.27
CA VAL A 47 -5.13 1.41 -9.18
C VAL A 47 -4.60 2.42 -10.20
N PHE A 48 -5.02 2.32 -11.46
CA PHE A 48 -4.63 3.24 -12.52
C PHE A 48 -5.02 4.70 -12.21
N LEU A 49 -6.26 4.93 -11.76
CA LEU A 49 -6.73 6.25 -11.36
C LEU A 49 -5.87 6.81 -10.21
N CYS A 50 -5.55 5.98 -9.23
CA CYS A 50 -4.69 6.39 -8.12
C CYS A 50 -3.28 6.79 -8.59
N GLN A 51 -2.68 5.99 -9.47
CA GLN A 51 -1.35 6.27 -10.04
C GLN A 51 -1.33 7.56 -10.87
N THR A 52 -2.45 7.90 -11.49
CA THR A 52 -2.64 9.11 -12.29
C THR A 52 -3.20 10.30 -11.49
N GLN A 53 -3.04 10.30 -10.15
CA GLN A 53 -3.43 11.41 -9.26
C GLN A 53 -4.94 11.73 -9.27
N ARG A 54 -5.76 10.69 -9.46
CA ARG A 54 -7.23 10.76 -9.42
C ARG A 54 -7.76 9.96 -8.24
N GLU A 55 -7.24 10.25 -7.05
CA GLU A 55 -7.49 9.47 -5.83
C GLU A 55 -8.99 9.40 -5.50
N GLY A 56 -9.72 10.50 -5.61
CA GLY A 56 -11.16 10.52 -5.30
C GLY A 56 -11.98 9.55 -6.18
N GLN A 57 -11.65 9.48 -7.48
CA GLN A 57 -12.30 8.52 -8.39
C GLN A 57 -11.83 7.09 -8.10
N ALA A 58 -10.53 6.90 -7.81
CA ALA A 58 -9.97 5.59 -7.49
C ALA A 58 -10.68 4.91 -6.31
N ILE A 59 -10.94 5.66 -5.22
CA ILE A 59 -11.68 5.13 -4.06
C ILE A 59 -13.06 4.63 -4.45
N GLY A 60 -13.78 5.33 -5.34
CA GLY A 60 -15.07 4.88 -5.86
C GLY A 60 -15.01 3.51 -6.53
N TYR A 61 -14.01 3.29 -7.38
CA TYR A 61 -13.81 2.01 -8.08
C TYR A 61 -13.36 0.89 -7.14
N PHE A 62 -12.49 1.16 -6.16
CA PHE A 62 -12.16 0.16 -5.13
C PHE A 62 -13.39 -0.26 -4.32
N LEU A 63 -14.23 0.69 -3.91
CA LEU A 63 -15.48 0.40 -3.20
C LEU A 63 -16.47 -0.37 -4.08
N GLN A 64 -16.51 -0.10 -5.39
CA GLN A 64 -17.33 -0.87 -6.32
C GLN A 64 -16.85 -2.32 -6.44
N ALA A 65 -15.54 -2.56 -6.50
CA ALA A 65 -14.98 -3.92 -6.50
C ALA A 65 -15.38 -4.71 -5.24
N ILE A 66 -15.30 -4.07 -4.07
CA ILE A 66 -15.58 -4.73 -2.78
C ILE A 66 -17.07 -5.05 -2.58
N ARG A 67 -17.98 -4.34 -3.27
CA ARG A 67 -19.42 -4.62 -3.20
C ARG A 67 -19.79 -5.96 -3.82
N ASN A 68 -18.95 -6.53 -4.68
CA ASN A 68 -19.22 -7.83 -5.29
C ASN A 68 -18.96 -8.96 -4.28
N PRO A 69 -19.98 -9.74 -3.86
CA PRO A 69 -19.80 -10.81 -2.86
C PRO A 69 -18.92 -11.97 -3.34
N LEU A 70 -18.71 -12.10 -4.64
CA LEU A 70 -17.88 -13.14 -5.26
C LEU A 70 -16.43 -12.69 -5.48
N TYR A 71 -16.06 -11.47 -5.07
CA TYR A 71 -14.68 -11.02 -5.19
C TYR A 71 -13.79 -11.87 -4.28
N ALA A 72 -12.82 -12.56 -4.86
CA ALA A 72 -11.96 -13.49 -4.12
C ALA A 72 -10.97 -12.79 -3.18
N ALA A 73 -10.56 -11.56 -3.49
CA ALA A 73 -9.52 -10.85 -2.73
C ALA A 73 -9.89 -9.38 -2.38
N PRO A 74 -11.03 -9.14 -1.67
CA PRO A 74 -11.47 -7.80 -1.27
C PRO A 74 -10.43 -7.02 -0.45
N TRP A 75 -9.57 -7.72 0.28
CA TRP A 75 -8.46 -7.11 1.00
C TRP A 75 -7.52 -6.33 0.10
N LYS A 76 -7.33 -6.72 -1.18
CA LYS A 76 -6.48 -6.00 -2.14
C LYS A 76 -7.02 -4.61 -2.43
N SER A 77 -8.33 -4.50 -2.65
CA SER A 77 -8.98 -3.21 -2.90
C SER A 77 -9.02 -2.35 -1.64
N TYR A 78 -9.16 -2.94 -0.45
CA TYR A 78 -9.02 -2.19 0.80
C TYR A 78 -7.59 -1.67 1.00
N SER A 79 -6.57 -2.50 0.82
CA SER A 79 -5.17 -2.11 0.94
C SER A 79 -4.80 -1.01 -0.07
N ALA A 80 -5.21 -1.17 -1.35
CA ALA A 80 -5.00 -0.18 -2.39
C ALA A 80 -5.74 1.14 -2.10
N ALA A 81 -6.99 1.09 -1.61
CA ALA A 81 -7.72 2.28 -1.18
C ALA A 81 -6.97 3.00 -0.05
N GLY A 82 -6.48 2.28 0.96
CA GLY A 82 -5.70 2.85 2.06
C GLY A 82 -4.45 3.58 1.56
N VAL A 83 -3.65 2.94 0.69
CA VAL A 83 -2.47 3.55 0.07
C VAL A 83 -2.84 4.80 -0.73
N CYS A 84 -3.95 4.73 -1.48
CA CYS A 84 -4.41 5.85 -2.29
C CYS A 84 -4.84 7.04 -1.43
N THR A 85 -5.57 6.78 -0.35
CA THR A 85 -6.03 7.80 0.60
C THR A 85 -4.88 8.47 1.35
N LEU A 86 -3.75 7.78 1.57
CA LEU A 86 -2.57 8.41 2.15
C LEU A 86 -2.00 9.55 1.27
N ARG A 87 -2.18 9.50 -0.05
CA ARG A 87 -1.70 10.55 -0.97
C ARG A 87 -2.44 11.88 -0.78
N THR A 88 -3.67 11.84 -0.28
CA THR A 88 -4.46 13.04 0.06
C THR A 88 -4.32 13.44 1.53
N ASN A 89 -3.35 12.85 2.25
CA ASN A 89 -3.07 13.07 3.67
C ASN A 89 -4.26 12.79 4.62
N ASN A 90 -5.23 12.00 4.18
CA ASN A 90 -6.37 11.61 5.00
C ASN A 90 -6.05 10.34 5.80
N LEU A 91 -5.29 10.50 6.88
CA LEU A 91 -4.80 9.39 7.70
C LEU A 91 -5.93 8.55 8.33
N LYS A 92 -7.05 9.18 8.68
CA LYS A 92 -8.16 8.52 9.38
C LYS A 92 -8.88 7.52 8.49
N ASP A 93 -9.16 7.90 7.24
CA ASP A 93 -9.82 7.02 6.28
C ASP A 93 -8.85 5.92 5.80
N ALA A 94 -7.57 6.24 5.60
CA ALA A 94 -6.55 5.25 5.29
C ALA A 94 -6.43 4.18 6.38
N GLU A 95 -6.45 4.57 7.66
CA GLU A 95 -6.43 3.65 8.80
C GLU A 95 -7.59 2.65 8.75
N GLU A 96 -8.82 3.11 8.48
CA GLU A 96 -9.99 2.23 8.39
C GLU A 96 -9.87 1.24 7.23
N PHE A 97 -9.33 1.67 6.09
CA PHE A 97 -9.07 0.78 4.96
C PHE A 97 -8.03 -0.30 5.28
N PHE A 98 -6.90 0.06 5.89
CA PHE A 98 -5.90 -0.94 6.29
C PHE A 98 -6.42 -1.89 7.35
N LYS A 99 -7.20 -1.40 8.34
CA LYS A 99 -7.86 -2.28 9.31
C LYS A 99 -8.81 -3.26 8.64
N ARG A 100 -9.58 -2.82 7.64
CA ARG A 100 -10.47 -3.70 6.86
C ARG A 100 -9.69 -4.74 6.07
N ALA A 101 -8.59 -4.34 5.43
CA ALA A 101 -7.71 -5.28 4.74
C ALA A 101 -7.17 -6.34 5.72
N LEU A 102 -6.63 -5.94 6.87
CA LEU A 102 -6.07 -6.86 7.86
C LEU A 102 -7.10 -7.73 8.59
N ARG A 103 -8.37 -7.33 8.64
CA ARG A 103 -9.45 -8.22 9.11
C ARG A 103 -9.72 -9.38 8.15
N LEU A 104 -9.48 -9.16 6.85
CA LEU A 104 -9.74 -10.15 5.80
C LEU A 104 -8.48 -10.97 5.48
N GLU A 105 -7.31 -10.34 5.53
CA GLU A 105 -6.00 -10.94 5.31
C GLU A 105 -5.02 -10.43 6.38
N PRO A 106 -4.91 -11.11 7.55
CA PRO A 106 -4.12 -10.65 8.69
C PRO A 106 -2.62 -10.48 8.42
N ASP A 107 -2.10 -11.18 7.42
CA ASP A 107 -0.69 -11.20 7.04
C ASP A 107 -0.41 -10.39 5.75
N GLU A 108 -1.27 -9.42 5.40
CA GLU A 108 -1.07 -8.55 4.24
C GLU A 108 0.04 -7.51 4.52
N PRO A 109 1.24 -7.61 3.89
CA PRO A 109 2.39 -6.82 4.30
C PRO A 109 2.20 -5.31 4.09
N VAL A 110 1.55 -4.87 3.00
CA VAL A 110 1.38 -3.45 2.69
C VAL A 110 0.53 -2.78 3.78
N SER A 111 -0.56 -3.41 4.19
CA SER A 111 -1.45 -2.91 5.24
C SER A 111 -0.78 -2.94 6.61
N LEU A 112 -0.01 -3.99 6.94
CA LEU A 112 0.76 -4.04 8.19
C LEU A 112 1.75 -2.88 8.29
N LEU A 113 2.53 -2.62 7.24
CA LEU A 113 3.53 -1.56 7.24
C LEU A 113 2.89 -0.17 7.30
N ASN A 114 1.86 0.09 6.49
CA ASN A 114 1.20 1.38 6.47
C ASN A 114 0.41 1.67 7.75
N LEU A 115 -0.30 0.68 8.30
CA LEU A 115 -0.96 0.83 9.60
C LEU A 115 0.08 1.03 10.71
N GLY A 116 1.21 0.31 10.67
CA GLY A 116 2.33 0.53 11.59
C GLY A 116 2.86 1.97 11.53
N GLN A 117 2.99 2.54 10.33
CA GLN A 117 3.39 3.93 10.14
C GLN A 117 2.36 4.91 10.70
N ILE A 118 1.06 4.64 10.55
CA ILE A 118 -0.02 5.44 11.14
C ILE A 118 0.04 5.37 12.66
N ARG A 119 0.18 4.18 13.25
CA ARG A 119 0.32 3.98 14.70
C ARG A 119 1.52 4.70 15.28
N TYR A 120 2.65 4.67 14.58
CA TYR A 120 3.83 5.44 14.97
C TYR A 120 3.52 6.95 15.03
N ARG A 121 2.86 7.51 14.01
CA ARG A 121 2.47 8.94 13.99
C ARG A 121 1.47 9.30 15.09
N GLN A 122 0.61 8.35 15.48
CA GLN A 122 -0.35 8.52 16.58
C GLN A 122 0.29 8.34 17.97
N GLY A 123 1.58 7.98 18.06
CA GLY A 123 2.27 7.72 19.33
C GLY A 123 1.98 6.33 19.93
N SER A 124 1.24 5.48 19.22
CA SER A 124 0.93 4.10 19.64
C SER A 124 2.08 3.14 19.30
N PHE A 125 3.25 3.37 19.92
CA PHE A 125 4.50 2.72 19.54
C PHE A 125 4.50 1.19 19.74
N ASP A 126 3.84 0.68 20.78
CA ASP A 126 3.72 -0.78 20.99
C ASP A 126 2.90 -1.47 19.90
N GLU A 127 1.81 -0.84 19.46
CA GLU A 127 1.00 -1.37 18.36
C GLU A 127 1.77 -1.29 17.04
N ALA A 128 2.45 -0.17 16.78
CA ALA A 128 3.33 0.00 15.64
C ALA A 128 4.42 -1.10 15.60
N ARG A 129 5.06 -1.37 16.75
CA ARG A 129 6.08 -2.43 16.88
C ARG A 129 5.53 -3.80 16.50
N LYS A 130 4.34 -4.16 16.98
CA LYS A 130 3.69 -5.46 16.67
C LYS A 130 3.45 -5.59 15.16
N LEU A 131 2.85 -4.58 14.53
CA LEU A 131 2.54 -4.56 13.11
C LEU A 131 3.80 -4.66 12.24
N VAL A 132 4.82 -3.83 12.52
CA VAL A 132 6.07 -3.82 11.76
C VAL A 132 6.88 -5.11 11.97
N SER A 133 6.84 -5.67 13.19
CA SER A 133 7.48 -6.97 13.46
C SER A 133 6.81 -8.11 12.70
N GLN A 134 5.48 -8.10 12.57
CA GLN A 134 4.74 -9.08 11.77
C GLN A 134 5.08 -8.93 10.28
N HIS A 135 5.05 -7.70 9.75
CA HIS A 135 5.49 -7.41 8.38
C HIS A 135 6.89 -7.98 8.09
N ASN A 136 7.85 -7.70 8.98
CA ASN A 136 9.24 -8.12 8.79
C ASN A 136 9.48 -9.64 8.89
N LYS A 137 8.51 -10.41 9.42
CA LYS A 137 8.54 -11.88 9.40
C LYS A 137 8.04 -12.45 8.06
N LEU A 138 7.17 -11.72 7.37
CA LEU A 138 6.49 -12.18 6.16
C LEU A 138 7.29 -11.86 4.90
N VAL A 139 7.94 -10.70 4.87
CA VAL A 139 8.72 -10.23 3.72
C VAL A 139 10.07 -9.69 4.16
N ALA A 140 11.05 -9.75 3.25
CA ALA A 140 12.36 -9.15 3.50
C ALA A 140 12.18 -7.63 3.76
N PRO A 141 12.64 -7.09 4.90
CA PRO A 141 12.40 -5.69 5.23
C PRO A 141 13.04 -4.75 4.21
N SER A 142 12.29 -3.74 3.75
CA SER A 142 12.79 -2.63 2.95
C SER A 142 13.55 -1.60 3.80
N ALA A 143 14.14 -0.58 3.18
CA ALA A 143 14.77 0.52 3.91
C ALA A 143 13.74 1.26 4.78
N GLU A 144 12.55 1.52 4.24
CA GLU A 144 11.43 2.17 4.93
C GLU A 144 10.98 1.36 6.15
N ALA A 145 10.84 0.03 6.01
CA ALA A 145 10.42 -0.84 7.10
C ALA A 145 11.46 -0.90 8.23
N LEU A 146 12.75 -1.01 7.88
CA LEU A 146 13.84 -0.98 8.86
C LEU A 146 13.94 0.38 9.55
N TRP A 147 13.74 1.46 8.81
CA TRP A 147 13.75 2.81 9.34
C TRP A 147 12.59 3.08 10.30
N LEU A 148 11.39 2.62 9.96
CA LEU A 148 10.24 2.68 10.85
C LEU A 148 10.48 1.85 12.12
N ALA A 149 10.98 0.62 11.99
CA ALA A 149 11.31 -0.22 13.13
C ALA A 149 12.34 0.45 14.05
N LEU A 150 13.43 0.99 13.49
CA LEU A 150 14.43 1.74 14.23
C LEU A 150 13.81 2.88 15.04
N ARG A 151 13.00 3.72 14.39
CA ARG A 151 12.35 4.88 15.03
C ARG A 151 11.37 4.46 16.13
N ILE A 152 10.65 3.35 15.94
CA ILE A 152 9.78 2.77 16.97
C ILE A 152 10.60 2.39 18.20
N GLU A 153 11.67 1.62 18.03
CA GLU A 153 12.52 1.18 19.16
C GLU A 153 13.18 2.36 19.87
N ARG A 154 13.59 3.39 19.12
CA ARG A 154 14.10 4.64 19.69
C ARG A 154 13.07 5.34 20.60
N LYS A 155 11.80 5.42 20.16
CA LYS A 155 10.71 6.02 20.97
C LYS A 155 10.35 5.18 22.19
N LEU A 156 10.54 3.86 22.12
CA LEU A 156 10.35 2.93 23.24
C LEU A 156 11.56 2.88 24.20
N GLY A 157 12.70 3.44 23.81
CA GLY A 157 13.94 3.40 24.60
C GLY A 157 14.76 2.11 24.45
N GLU A 158 14.42 1.27 23.47
CA GLU A 158 15.01 -0.06 23.23
C GLU A 158 16.32 0.05 22.44
N ARG A 159 17.39 0.52 23.10
CA ARG A 159 18.70 0.86 22.49
C ARG A 159 19.33 -0.29 21.70
N VAL A 160 19.19 -1.54 22.17
CA VAL A 160 19.78 -2.71 21.51
C VAL A 160 19.08 -2.99 20.19
N ALA A 161 17.74 -2.94 20.17
CA ALA A 161 16.94 -3.16 18.98
C ALA A 161 17.12 -2.00 17.98
N GLU A 162 17.15 -0.75 18.45
CA GLU A 162 17.48 0.44 17.65
C GLU A 162 18.82 0.24 16.90
N GLN A 163 19.88 -0.14 17.62
CA GLN A 163 21.21 -0.35 17.03
C GLN A 163 21.24 -1.54 16.05
N SER A 164 20.45 -2.58 16.30
CA SER A 164 20.29 -3.73 15.39
C SER A 164 19.70 -3.29 14.05
N TYR A 165 18.59 -2.55 14.07
CA TYR A 165 17.97 -2.04 12.85
C TYR A 165 18.86 -1.01 12.14
N ALA A 166 19.57 -0.15 12.87
CA ALA A 166 20.56 0.78 12.31
C ALA A 166 21.67 0.04 11.53
N ASN A 167 22.16 -1.08 12.08
CA ASN A 167 23.17 -1.90 11.43
C ASN A 167 22.64 -2.60 10.18
N GLN A 168 21.40 -3.10 10.21
CA GLN A 168 20.77 -3.69 9.03
C GLN A 168 20.58 -2.64 7.92
N LEU A 169 20.10 -1.45 8.28
CA LEU A 169 19.88 -0.34 7.35
C LEU A 169 21.20 0.07 6.66
N ARG A 170 22.27 0.24 7.47
CA ARG A 170 23.63 0.51 6.95
C ARG A 170 24.15 -0.56 6.00
N ARG A 171 23.99 -1.84 6.36
CA ARG A 171 24.56 -2.96 5.59
C ARG A 171 23.80 -3.22 4.30
N ARG A 172 22.47 -3.16 4.34
CA ARG A 172 21.60 -3.56 3.23
C ARG A 172 21.23 -2.39 2.32
N PHE A 173 21.17 -1.17 2.86
CA PHE A 173 20.70 0.01 2.14
C PHE A 173 21.56 1.26 2.37
N PRO A 174 22.89 1.21 2.17
CA PRO A 174 23.79 2.34 2.44
C PRO A 174 23.53 3.58 1.57
N GLY A 175 22.83 3.44 0.44
CA GLY A 175 22.46 4.55 -0.44
C GLY A 175 21.04 5.11 -0.22
N SER A 176 20.29 4.56 0.73
CA SER A 176 18.88 4.92 0.93
C SER A 176 18.70 6.30 1.61
N PRO A 177 17.62 7.04 1.30
CA PRO A 177 17.26 8.26 2.02
C PRO A 177 17.13 8.05 3.53
N GLU A 178 16.64 6.89 3.95
CA GLU A 178 16.49 6.49 5.35
C GLU A 178 17.86 6.38 6.05
N TYR A 179 18.84 5.77 5.39
CA TYR A 179 20.18 5.68 5.94
C TYR A 179 20.85 7.06 6.02
N GLN A 180 20.63 7.92 5.02
CA GLN A 180 21.10 9.31 5.08
C GLN A 180 20.43 10.11 6.21
N ALA A 181 19.15 9.86 6.49
CA ALA A 181 18.44 10.44 7.63
C ALA A 181 19.04 9.97 8.97
N LEU A 182 19.32 8.66 9.08
CA LEU A 182 20.03 8.08 10.23
C LEU A 182 21.39 8.75 10.48
N GLN A 183 22.21 8.91 9.44
CA GLN A 183 23.53 9.53 9.54
C GLN A 183 23.47 10.99 10.00
N ARG A 184 22.43 11.72 9.60
CA ARG A 184 22.18 13.10 10.03
C ARG A 184 21.52 13.21 11.41
N GLY A 185 21.12 12.10 12.02
CA GLY A 185 20.34 12.08 13.25
C GLY A 185 18.94 12.66 13.09
N SER A 186 18.41 12.69 11.86
CA SER A 186 17.07 13.19 11.55
C SER A 186 16.06 12.05 11.66
N PHE A 187 15.41 11.92 12.82
CA PHE A 187 14.46 10.83 13.11
C PHE A 187 12.98 11.20 12.89
N ASP A 188 12.69 12.44 12.54
CA ASP A 188 11.35 12.98 12.35
C ASP A 188 11.06 13.30 10.87
#